data_AF-A0A956VZW1-F1
#
_entry.id   AF-A0A956VZW1-F1
#
_cell.length_a   1.000
_cell.length_b   1.000
_cell.length_c   1.000
_cell.angle_alpha   90.00
_cell.angle_beta   90.00
_cell.angle_gamma   90.00
#
_symmetry.space_group_name_H-M   'P 1'
#
loop_
_entity.id
_entity.type
_entity.pdbx_description
1 polymer ?
#
loop_
_entity_poly.entity_id
_entity_poly.type
_entity_poly.pdbx_seq_one_letter_code
_entity_poly.pdbx_strand_id
1 'polypeptide(L)'
;LDAVDASLRRLQTDYIDLYQLHGFDPDTPMDETLRALEDVVRSGKVRYVGCSNWLSYQLARAIGRSEAMGIVRMDSVQPRYNLLFREIERELLPLCDGDGVGVIPYNPIAGGLLSGKHNRDEGPEEGSRFTLGSAGPRYQDRYWHEGMFETVEQLRPLAAGAGMSLVQMSVAWVLANPTIT
;
A
#
# COMPACT_ATOMS: atom_id res chain seq x y z
N LEU A 1 -12.30 -11.88 -17.89
CA LEU A 1 -12.11 -12.20 -16.45
C LEU A 1 -10.75 -12.88 -16.21
N ASP A 2 -9.78 -12.63 -17.08
CA ASP A 2 -8.67 -13.58 -17.28
C ASP A 2 -7.64 -13.51 -16.13
N ALA A 3 -7.44 -12.31 -15.58
CA ALA A 3 -6.52 -12.06 -14.47
C ALA A 3 -6.97 -12.74 -13.17
N VAL A 4 -8.26 -12.67 -12.83
CA VAL A 4 -8.81 -13.35 -11.64
C VAL A 4 -8.75 -14.86 -11.81
N ASP A 5 -9.11 -15.38 -12.99
CA ASP A 5 -9.08 -16.82 -13.28
C ASP A 5 -7.66 -17.39 -13.23
N ALA A 6 -6.69 -16.66 -13.77
CA ALA A 6 -5.29 -17.05 -13.69
C ALA A 6 -4.77 -17.02 -12.24
N SER A 7 -5.25 -16.09 -11.42
CA SER A 7 -4.87 -15.99 -10.01
C SER A 7 -5.44 -17.14 -9.19
N LEU A 8 -6.73 -17.44 -9.34
CA LEU A 8 -7.40 -18.58 -8.71
C LEU A 8 -6.69 -19.91 -9.02
N ARG A 9 -6.33 -20.15 -10.30
CA ARG A 9 -5.57 -21.34 -10.69
C ARG A 9 -4.23 -21.46 -9.97
N ARG A 10 -3.47 -20.36 -9.86
CA ARG A 10 -2.16 -20.35 -9.17
C ARG A 10 -2.29 -20.51 -7.66
N LEU A 11 -3.32 -19.92 -7.08
CA LEU A 11 -3.60 -20.00 -5.64
C LEU A 11 -4.28 -21.33 -5.26
N GLN A 12 -4.73 -22.12 -6.24
CA GLN A 12 -5.42 -23.40 -6.03
C GLN A 12 -6.65 -23.27 -5.12
N THR A 13 -7.43 -22.21 -5.34
CA THR A 13 -8.66 -21.90 -4.62
C THR A 13 -9.74 -21.45 -5.60
N ASP A 14 -10.99 -21.63 -5.22
CA ASP A 14 -12.16 -21.22 -6.03
C ASP A 14 -12.58 -19.77 -5.77
N TYR A 15 -12.06 -19.16 -4.70
CA TYR A 15 -12.34 -17.76 -4.36
C TYR A 15 -11.13 -17.03 -3.78
N ILE A 16 -11.16 -15.70 -3.89
CA ILE A 16 -10.22 -14.76 -3.26
C ILE A 16 -11.01 -13.91 -2.27
N ASP A 17 -10.56 -13.80 -1.02
CA ASP A 17 -11.23 -12.95 -0.02
C ASP A 17 -11.20 -11.47 -0.43
N LEU A 18 -10.04 -10.97 -0.85
CA LEU A 18 -9.85 -9.57 -1.25
C LEU A 18 -9.09 -9.47 -2.58
N TYR A 19 -9.72 -8.90 -3.61
CA TYR A 19 -9.11 -8.63 -4.90
C TYR A 19 -8.86 -7.14 -5.10
N GLN A 20 -7.60 -6.74 -5.27
CA GLN A 20 -7.22 -5.32 -5.32
C GLN A 20 -6.74 -4.89 -6.69
N LEU A 21 -7.24 -3.74 -7.16
CA LEU A 21 -6.66 -3.04 -8.31
C LEU A 21 -5.29 -2.49 -7.93
N HIS A 22 -4.23 -2.92 -8.61
CA HIS A 22 -2.84 -2.62 -8.21
C HIS A 22 -2.49 -1.13 -8.32
N GLY A 23 -3.07 -0.43 -9.28
CA GLY A 23 -2.84 0.99 -9.55
C GLY A 23 -4.04 1.59 -10.27
N PHE A 24 -4.11 2.91 -10.31
CA PHE A 24 -5.14 3.60 -11.09
C PHE A 24 -4.77 3.58 -12.57
N ASP A 25 -5.71 3.16 -13.42
CA ASP A 25 -5.58 3.23 -14.86
C ASP A 25 -6.32 4.47 -15.38
N PRO A 26 -5.61 5.49 -15.91
CA PRO A 26 -6.25 6.69 -16.43
C PRO A 26 -6.89 6.51 -17.81
N ASP A 27 -6.57 5.44 -18.53
CA ASP A 27 -7.03 5.21 -19.90
C ASP A 27 -8.35 4.42 -19.94
N THR A 28 -8.68 3.71 -18.87
CA THR A 28 -9.96 2.99 -18.72
C THR A 28 -10.98 3.83 -17.95
N PRO A 29 -12.21 4.03 -18.46
CA PRO A 29 -13.26 4.70 -17.71
C PRO A 29 -13.51 4.04 -16.35
N MET A 30 -13.59 4.85 -15.28
CA MET A 30 -13.78 4.34 -13.92
C MET A 30 -15.05 3.48 -13.80
N ASP A 31 -16.15 3.86 -14.44
CA ASP A 31 -17.41 3.09 -14.38
C ASP A 31 -17.28 1.71 -15.02
N GLU A 32 -16.46 1.58 -16.06
CA GLU A 32 -16.17 0.29 -16.70
C GLU A 32 -15.40 -0.62 -15.73
N THR A 33 -14.37 -0.06 -15.09
CA THR A 33 -13.60 -0.77 -14.05
C THR A 33 -14.49 -1.24 -12.91
N LEU A 34 -15.36 -0.36 -12.38
CA LEU A 34 -16.25 -0.71 -11.27
C LEU A 34 -17.28 -1.77 -11.64
N ARG A 35 -17.85 -1.71 -12.85
CA ARG A 35 -18.77 -2.76 -13.35
C ARG A 35 -18.06 -4.10 -13.55
N ALA A 36 -16.81 -4.08 -14.02
CA ALA A 36 -16.03 -5.31 -14.13
C ALA A 36 -15.75 -5.94 -12.77
N LEU A 37 -15.47 -5.14 -11.73
CA LEU A 37 -15.33 -5.61 -10.36
C LEU A 37 -16.64 -6.21 -9.81
N GLU A 38 -17.77 -5.58 -10.11
CA GLU A 38 -19.10 -6.12 -9.77
C GLU A 38 -19.31 -7.50 -10.38
N ASP A 39 -19.01 -7.69 -11.67
CA ASP A 39 -19.14 -8.98 -12.34
C ASP A 39 -18.22 -10.05 -11.73
N VAL A 40 -17.01 -9.67 -11.34
CA VAL A 40 -16.07 -10.55 -10.64
C VAL A 40 -16.65 -11.01 -9.30
N VAL A 41 -17.22 -10.11 -8.49
CA VAL A 41 -17.84 -10.45 -7.22
C VAL A 41 -19.10 -11.30 -7.41
N ARG A 42 -19.99 -10.92 -8.34
CA ARG A 42 -21.21 -11.68 -8.66
C ARG A 42 -20.93 -13.10 -9.14
N SER A 43 -19.79 -13.32 -9.78
CA SER A 43 -19.37 -14.66 -10.19
C SER A 43 -19.00 -15.59 -9.02
N GLY A 44 -18.91 -15.07 -7.79
CA GLY A 44 -18.53 -15.82 -6.59
C GLY A 44 -17.02 -16.03 -6.42
N LYS A 45 -16.22 -15.56 -7.38
CA LYS A 45 -14.75 -15.68 -7.42
C LYS A 45 -14.04 -14.77 -6.42
N VAL A 46 -14.69 -13.69 -5.99
CA VAL A 46 -14.12 -12.70 -5.07
C VAL A 46 -15.18 -12.32 -4.04
N ARG A 47 -14.77 -12.10 -2.78
CA ARG A 47 -15.66 -11.64 -1.70
C ARG A 47 -15.70 -10.13 -1.56
N TYR A 48 -14.53 -9.49 -1.52
CA TYR A 48 -14.36 -8.04 -1.36
C TYR A 48 -13.38 -7.49 -2.39
N VAL A 49 -13.51 -6.19 -2.70
CA VAL A 49 -12.61 -5.52 -3.63
C VAL A 49 -11.94 -4.33 -2.98
N GLY A 50 -10.77 -3.98 -3.49
CA GLY A 50 -10.04 -2.80 -3.02
C GLY A 50 -9.14 -2.23 -4.09
N CYS A 51 -8.32 -1.27 -3.71
CA CYS A 51 -7.33 -0.66 -4.59
C CYS A 51 -5.99 -0.44 -3.91
N SER A 52 -4.95 -0.17 -4.69
CA SER A 52 -3.63 0.18 -4.20
C SER A 52 -3.07 1.31 -5.05
N ASN A 53 -2.30 2.21 -4.43
CA ASN A 53 -1.67 3.34 -5.13
C ASN A 53 -2.66 4.29 -5.84
N TRP A 54 -3.87 4.45 -5.31
CA TRP A 54 -4.85 5.45 -5.76
C TRP A 54 -4.73 6.73 -4.93
N LEU A 55 -4.99 7.87 -5.57
CA LEU A 55 -5.11 9.16 -4.88
C LEU A 55 -6.47 9.24 -4.17
N SER A 56 -6.54 10.03 -3.10
CA SER A 56 -7.75 10.17 -2.27
C SER A 56 -8.98 10.54 -3.10
N TYR A 57 -8.86 11.50 -4.04
CA TYR A 57 -9.97 11.91 -4.90
C TYR A 57 -10.42 10.80 -5.87
N GLN A 58 -9.51 9.88 -6.27
CA GLN A 58 -9.86 8.76 -7.14
C GLN A 58 -10.68 7.74 -6.36
N LEU A 59 -10.26 7.42 -5.13
CA LEU A 59 -10.99 6.54 -4.23
C LEU A 59 -12.38 7.11 -3.89
N ALA A 60 -12.45 8.40 -3.50
CA ALA A 60 -13.71 9.07 -3.19
C ALA A 60 -14.69 9.03 -4.38
N ARG A 61 -14.19 9.27 -5.61
CA ARG A 61 -15.01 9.15 -6.83
C ARG A 61 -15.50 7.72 -7.07
N ALA A 62 -14.67 6.72 -6.82
CA ALA A 62 -15.05 5.33 -6.98
C ALA A 62 -16.11 4.90 -5.96
N ILE A 63 -15.98 5.31 -4.70
CA ILE A 63 -16.98 5.08 -3.64
C ILE A 63 -18.32 5.70 -4.07
N GLY A 64 -18.36 7.00 -4.35
CA GLY A 64 -19.60 7.69 -4.71
C GLY A 64 -20.25 7.17 -5.98
N ARG A 65 -19.47 6.74 -6.98
CA ARG A 65 -19.98 6.10 -8.21
C ARG A 65 -20.57 4.72 -7.94
N SER A 66 -19.91 3.93 -7.11
CA SER A 66 -20.40 2.59 -6.74
C SER A 66 -21.73 2.69 -5.99
N GLU A 67 -21.83 3.64 -5.06
CA GLU A 67 -23.07 3.93 -4.32
C GLU A 67 -24.19 4.41 -5.25
N ALA A 68 -23.90 5.35 -6.17
CA ALA A 68 -24.89 5.85 -7.12
C ALA A 68 -25.39 4.78 -8.11
N MET A 69 -24.53 3.81 -8.47
CA MET A 69 -24.89 2.70 -9.37
C MET A 69 -25.48 1.49 -8.64
N GLY A 70 -25.36 1.42 -7.30
CA GLY A 70 -25.79 0.26 -6.51
C GLY A 70 -24.97 -1.00 -6.80
N ILE A 71 -23.65 -0.87 -6.94
CA ILE A 71 -22.71 -1.98 -7.21
C ILE A 71 -21.68 -2.10 -6.08
N VAL A 72 -20.81 -3.11 -6.17
CA VAL A 72 -19.72 -3.37 -5.21
C VAL A 72 -18.96 -2.10 -4.83
N ARG A 73 -18.70 -1.94 -3.53
CA ARG A 73 -17.94 -0.81 -2.98
C ARG A 73 -16.44 -1.14 -2.91
N MET A 74 -15.62 -0.11 -2.74
CA MET A 74 -14.19 -0.29 -2.42
C MET A 74 -14.05 -0.51 -0.91
N ASP A 75 -13.76 -1.73 -0.48
CA ASP A 75 -13.69 -2.11 0.93
C ASP A 75 -12.30 -1.88 1.55
N SER A 76 -11.25 -1.82 0.72
CA SER A 76 -9.89 -1.57 1.22
C SER A 76 -9.04 -0.71 0.29
N VAL A 77 -8.04 -0.06 0.87
CA VAL A 77 -6.92 0.55 0.15
C VAL A 77 -5.57 0.08 0.70
N GLN A 78 -4.61 -0.17 -0.19
CA GLN A 78 -3.23 -0.54 0.16
C GLN A 78 -2.24 0.56 -0.26
N PRO A 79 -2.00 1.57 0.59
CA PRO A 79 -1.08 2.67 0.31
C PRO A 79 0.34 2.41 0.83
N ARG A 80 1.31 3.20 0.37
CA ARG A 80 2.62 3.31 1.01
C ARG A 80 2.47 4.09 2.32
N TYR A 81 2.97 3.55 3.44
CA TYR A 81 3.00 4.29 4.71
C TYR A 81 4.13 3.80 5.62
N ASN A 82 4.88 4.74 6.19
CA ASN A 82 5.97 4.51 7.14
C ASN A 82 6.45 5.86 7.70
N LEU A 83 7.38 5.82 8.65
CA LEU A 83 8.00 7.01 9.27
C LEU A 83 8.59 8.01 8.25
N LEU A 84 9.03 7.54 7.07
CA LEU A 84 9.65 8.37 6.03
C LEU A 84 8.66 8.82 4.94
N PHE A 85 7.44 8.29 4.92
CA PHE A 85 6.44 8.62 3.92
C PHE A 85 5.03 8.63 4.52
N ARG A 86 4.50 9.86 4.68
CA ARG A 86 3.29 10.13 5.48
C ARG A 86 2.21 10.92 4.73
N GLU A 87 2.34 11.07 3.40
CA GLU A 87 1.43 11.91 2.59
C GLU A 87 -0.05 11.49 2.72
N ILE A 88 -0.30 10.20 2.93
CA ILE A 88 -1.67 9.67 3.04
C ILE A 88 -2.43 10.15 4.27
N GLU A 89 -1.73 10.66 5.30
CA GLU A 89 -2.36 11.13 6.55
C GLU A 89 -3.28 12.34 6.32
N ARG A 90 -3.01 13.15 5.29
CA ARG A 90 -3.75 14.40 5.07
C ARG A 90 -5.16 14.18 4.54
N GLU A 91 -5.32 13.24 3.62
CA GLU A 91 -6.57 13.11 2.85
C GLU A 91 -7.07 11.67 2.78
N LEU A 92 -6.17 10.70 2.54
CA LEU A 92 -6.58 9.31 2.33
C LEU A 92 -7.05 8.67 3.65
N LEU A 93 -6.32 8.88 4.76
CA LEU A 93 -6.73 8.32 6.05
C LEU A 93 -8.07 8.91 6.54
N PRO A 94 -8.31 10.24 6.55
CA PRO A 94 -9.61 10.79 6.90
C PRO A 94 -10.76 10.28 6.01
N LEU A 95 -10.50 10.13 4.71
CA LEU A 95 -11.48 9.53 3.79
C LEU A 95 -11.81 8.08 4.20
N CYS A 96 -10.79 7.26 4.44
CA CYS A 96 -10.98 5.86 4.79
C CYS A 96 -11.72 5.69 6.13
N ASP A 97 -11.39 6.51 7.13
CA ASP A 97 -12.07 6.54 8.42
C ASP A 97 -13.55 6.94 8.28
N GLY A 98 -13.84 7.96 7.47
CA GLY A 98 -15.20 8.45 7.24
C GLY A 98 -16.10 7.51 6.44
N ASP A 99 -15.54 6.81 5.44
CA ASP A 99 -16.29 5.92 4.55
C ASP A 99 -16.19 4.42 4.91
N GLY A 100 -15.50 4.09 6.01
CA GLY A 100 -15.34 2.72 6.49
C GLY A 100 -14.49 1.83 5.59
N VAL A 101 -13.47 2.39 4.95
CA VAL A 101 -12.52 1.66 4.08
C VAL A 101 -11.33 1.17 4.90
N GLY A 102 -11.02 -0.12 4.84
CA GLY A 102 -9.85 -0.68 5.52
C GLY A 102 -8.53 -0.21 4.90
N VAL A 103 -7.52 0.06 5.71
CA VAL A 103 -6.20 0.54 5.24
C VAL A 103 -5.13 -0.50 5.55
N ILE A 104 -4.56 -1.10 4.51
CA ILE A 104 -3.56 -2.18 4.62
C ILE A 104 -2.22 -1.68 4.05
N PRO A 105 -1.43 -0.91 4.81
CA PRO A 105 -0.25 -0.23 4.29
C PRO A 105 0.87 -1.19 3.90
N TYR A 106 1.62 -0.83 2.86
CA TYR A 106 2.84 -1.51 2.48
C TYR A 106 4.09 -0.67 2.81
N ASN A 107 5.25 -1.33 2.81
CA ASN A 107 6.57 -0.73 3.08
C ASN A 107 6.71 -0.09 4.48
N PRO A 108 6.30 -0.75 5.58
CA PRO A 108 6.43 -0.19 6.93
C PRO A 108 7.89 0.09 7.33
N ILE A 109 8.84 -0.63 6.69
CA ILE A 109 10.29 -0.46 6.91
C ILE A 109 11.02 0.23 5.74
N ALA A 110 10.29 0.93 4.86
CA ALA A 110 10.87 1.69 3.74
C ALA A 110 11.86 0.87 2.87
N GLY A 111 11.44 -0.34 2.46
CA GLY A 111 12.29 -1.24 1.67
C GLY A 111 13.51 -1.81 2.42
N GLY A 112 13.62 -1.57 3.72
CA GLY A 112 14.75 -1.96 4.55
C GLY A 112 15.56 -0.77 5.07
N LEU A 113 15.33 0.45 4.56
CA LEU A 113 16.06 1.64 5.02
C LEU A 113 15.89 1.88 6.53
N LEU A 114 14.66 1.72 7.03
CA LEU A 114 14.31 1.83 8.46
C LEU A 114 14.78 0.62 9.31
N SER A 115 15.63 -0.27 8.78
CA SER A 115 16.41 -1.18 9.62
C SER A 115 17.67 -0.52 10.17
N GLY A 116 18.12 0.58 9.56
CA GLY A 116 19.38 1.23 9.91
C GLY A 116 20.62 0.43 9.51
N LYS A 117 20.50 -0.59 8.66
CA LYS A 117 21.68 -1.37 8.21
C LYS A 117 22.44 -0.72 7.03
N HIS A 118 21.83 0.27 6.39
CA HIS A 118 22.34 0.85 5.15
C HIS A 118 23.24 2.04 5.43
N ASN A 119 24.39 2.09 4.76
CA ASN A 119 25.26 3.26 4.68
C ASN A 119 25.07 3.94 3.32
N ARG A 120 24.78 5.25 3.32
CA ARG A 120 24.57 6.02 2.08
C ARG A 120 25.82 6.03 1.21
N ASP A 121 26.99 6.22 1.82
CA ASP A 121 28.26 6.45 1.13
C ASP A 121 28.79 5.18 0.44
N GLU A 122 28.42 4.01 0.97
CA GLU A 122 28.77 2.70 0.41
C GLU A 122 27.83 2.29 -0.74
N GLY A 123 26.72 3.00 -0.93
CA GLY A 123 25.70 2.65 -1.90
C GLY A 123 24.90 1.40 -1.52
N PRO A 124 23.89 1.03 -2.33
CA PRO A 124 23.05 -0.12 -2.04
C PRO A 124 23.79 -1.43 -2.33
N GLU A 125 23.76 -2.34 -1.36
CA GLU A 125 24.33 -3.69 -1.46
C GLU A 125 23.71 -4.48 -2.62
N GLU A 126 24.53 -5.22 -3.37
CA GLU A 126 24.07 -6.09 -4.46
C GLU A 126 23.13 -7.20 -3.96
N GLY A 127 22.12 -7.52 -4.75
CA GLY A 127 21.06 -8.48 -4.37
C GLY A 127 20.08 -7.95 -3.32
N SER A 128 20.29 -6.74 -2.77
CA SER A 128 19.36 -6.12 -1.84
C SER A 128 18.10 -5.58 -2.53
N ARG A 129 17.11 -5.17 -1.73
CA ARG A 129 15.87 -4.54 -2.24
C ARG A 129 16.15 -3.34 -3.15
N PHE A 130 17.23 -2.61 -2.89
CA PHE A 130 17.59 -1.40 -3.60
C PHE A 130 18.30 -1.66 -4.94
N THR A 131 18.70 -2.90 -5.24
CA THR A 131 19.32 -3.29 -6.52
C THR A 131 18.50 -4.34 -7.27
N LEU A 132 17.37 -4.79 -6.72
CA LEU A 132 16.61 -5.93 -7.26
C LEU A 132 15.82 -5.57 -8.53
N GLY A 133 16.32 -6.02 -9.68
CA GLY A 133 15.62 -5.94 -10.97
C GLY A 133 15.06 -4.54 -11.26
N SER A 134 13.83 -4.48 -11.77
CA SER A 134 13.14 -3.20 -12.05
C SER A 134 12.56 -2.52 -10.80
N ALA A 135 12.66 -3.14 -9.62
CA ALA A 135 12.24 -2.54 -8.36
C ALA A 135 13.35 -1.67 -7.75
N GLY A 136 14.61 -2.08 -7.86
CA GLY A 136 15.76 -1.41 -7.26
C GLY A 136 15.80 0.11 -7.51
N PRO A 137 15.81 0.55 -8.78
CA PRO A 137 15.82 1.98 -9.11
C PRO A 137 14.64 2.75 -8.50
N ARG A 138 13.44 2.17 -8.45
CA ARG A 138 12.27 2.78 -7.79
C ARG A 138 12.46 2.90 -6.28
N TYR A 139 13.07 1.93 -5.61
CA TYR A 139 13.32 2.02 -4.17
C TYR A 139 14.40 3.04 -3.86
N GLN A 140 15.41 3.17 -4.73
CA GLN A 140 16.42 4.22 -4.59
C GLN A 140 15.80 5.61 -4.77
N ASP A 141 15.00 5.81 -5.82
CA ASP A 141 14.28 7.06 -6.04
C ASP A 141 13.35 7.44 -4.88
N ARG A 142 12.78 6.45 -4.17
CA ARG A 142 11.91 6.72 -3.03
C ARG A 142 12.64 7.08 -1.74
N TYR A 143 13.83 6.52 -1.51
CA TYR A 143 14.42 6.47 -0.17
C TYR A 143 15.93 6.74 -0.11
N TRP A 144 16.68 6.61 -1.21
CA TRP A 144 18.14 6.67 -1.18
C TRP A 144 18.68 8.10 -1.31
N HIS A 145 18.18 8.98 -0.44
CA HIS A 145 18.48 10.42 -0.44
C HIS A 145 18.93 10.87 0.96
N GLU A 146 19.75 11.91 1.02
CA GLU A 146 20.35 12.45 2.26
C GLU A 146 19.37 12.58 3.42
N GLY A 147 18.28 13.32 3.23
CA GLY A 147 17.30 13.57 4.29
C GLY A 147 16.63 12.30 4.83
N MET A 148 16.54 11.23 4.04
CA MET A 148 16.00 9.94 4.50
C MET A 148 16.99 9.25 5.45
N PHE A 149 18.27 9.25 5.11
CA PHE A 149 19.32 8.72 5.99
C PHE A 149 19.48 9.55 7.26
N GLU A 150 19.46 10.89 7.16
CA GLU A 150 19.49 11.77 8.33
C GLU A 150 18.33 11.50 9.29
N THR A 151 17.12 11.28 8.74
CA THR A 151 15.96 10.92 9.56
C THR A 151 16.16 9.56 10.23
N VAL A 152 16.68 8.56 9.52
CA VAL A 152 16.99 7.24 10.09
C VAL A 152 17.98 7.36 11.26
N GLU A 153 19.05 8.14 11.10
CA GLU A 153 20.03 8.35 12.17
C GLU A 153 19.42 9.01 13.41
N GLN A 154 18.51 9.98 13.23
CA GLN A 154 17.79 10.60 14.35
C GLN A 154 16.82 9.64 15.05
N LEU A 155 16.25 8.67 14.34
CA LEU A 155 15.33 7.69 14.92
C LEU A 155 16.06 6.60 15.74
N ARG A 156 17.33 6.29 15.44
CA ARG A 156 18.11 5.26 16.16
C ARG A 156 18.15 5.45 17.68
N PRO A 157 18.56 6.61 18.24
CA PRO A 157 18.61 6.80 19.68
C PRO A 157 17.21 6.74 20.33
N LEU A 158 16.15 7.12 19.60
CA LEU A 158 14.77 6.98 20.08
C LEU A 158 14.36 5.51 20.21
N ALA A 159 14.68 4.70 19.19
CA ALA A 159 14.45 3.26 19.22
C ALA A 159 15.22 2.59 20.37
N ALA A 160 16.51 2.91 20.52
CA ALA A 160 17.34 2.42 21.61
C ALA A 160 16.81 2.82 23.00
N GLY A 161 16.40 4.09 23.17
CA GLY A 161 15.81 4.58 24.41
C GLY A 161 14.48 3.90 24.76
N ALA A 162 13.73 3.44 23.77
CA ALA A 162 12.51 2.65 23.94
C ALA A 162 12.76 1.13 24.10
N GLY A 163 14.02 0.68 24.06
CA GLY A 163 14.37 -0.75 24.13
C GLY A 163 13.93 -1.56 22.91
N MET A 164 13.77 -0.91 21.75
CA MET A 164 13.32 -1.52 20.50
C MET A 164 14.41 -1.43 19.42
N SER A 165 14.44 -2.41 18.51
CA SER A 165 15.14 -2.21 17.24
C SER A 165 14.39 -1.18 16.37
N LEU A 166 15.09 -0.53 15.44
CA LEU A 166 14.44 0.43 14.54
C LEU A 166 13.36 -0.23 13.65
N VAL A 167 13.54 -1.50 13.31
CA VAL A 167 12.53 -2.32 12.61
C VAL A 167 11.26 -2.45 13.45
N GLN A 168 11.40 -2.83 14.73
CA GLN A 168 10.27 -2.95 15.65
C GLN A 168 9.56 -1.61 15.83
N MET A 169 10.30 -0.54 16.08
CA MET A 169 9.74 0.81 16.19
C MET A 169 8.98 1.22 14.93
N SER A 170 9.52 0.94 13.74
CA SER A 170 8.90 1.35 12.48
C SER A 170 7.59 0.63 12.20
N VAL A 171 7.53 -0.69 12.46
CA VAL A 171 6.30 -1.46 12.31
C VAL A 171 5.27 -1.06 13.39
N ALA A 172 5.70 -0.93 14.64
CA ALA A 172 4.83 -0.51 15.74
C ALA A 172 4.26 0.90 15.52
N TRP A 173 5.04 1.83 14.96
CA TRP A 173 4.60 3.17 14.64
C TRP A 173 3.48 3.18 13.59
N VAL A 174 3.60 2.36 12.54
CA VAL A 174 2.53 2.21 11.53
C VAL A 174 1.26 1.66 12.18
N LEU A 175 1.37 0.61 12.99
CA LEU A 175 0.24 -0.03 13.66
C LEU A 175 -0.40 0.82 14.77
N ALA A 176 0.32 1.84 15.28
CA ALA A 176 -0.21 2.75 16.30
C ALA A 176 -1.22 3.76 15.75
N ASN A 177 -1.32 3.92 14.43
CA ASN A 177 -2.33 4.76 13.81
C ASN A 177 -3.68 4.02 13.75
N PRO A 178 -4.76 4.53 14.39
CA PRO A 178 -6.02 3.82 14.54
C PRO A 178 -6.78 3.60 13.22
N THR A 179 -6.44 4.33 12.16
CA THR A 179 -7.04 4.13 10.82
C THR A 179 -6.43 2.93 10.08
N ILE A 180 -5.32 2.37 10.57
CA ILE A 180 -4.68 1.18 9.98
C ILE A 180 -5.41 -0.08 10.46
N THR A 181 -5.72 -0.98 9.51
CA THR A 181 -6.45 -2.25 9.74
C THR A 181 -5.48 -3.43 9.86
#